data_AF-A0A0L1KW00-F1
#
_entry.id   AF-A0A0L1KW00-F1
#
_cell.length_a   1.000
_cell.length_b   1.000
_cell.length_c   1.000
_cell.angle_alpha   90.00
_cell.angle_beta   90.00
_cell.angle_gamma   90.00
#
_symmetry.space_group_name_H-M   'P 1'
#
loop_
_entity.id
_entity.type
_entity.pdbx_description
1 polymer ?
#
loop_
_entity_poly.entity_id
_entity_poly.type
_entity_poly.pdbx_seq_one_letter_code
_entity_poly.pdbx_strand_id
1 'polypeptide(L)'
;MPVCINILTGGRTHFAFLRSYFQQSDFLHPLWVNAGDFGLFSQHPFLSDIQLKPGQTPCVAKVGLNHRTNSFYNVAQFSNQWKLFAFHLYHRQVGLSRGHFSFSDQIKLQCHANAYKLSEKEWISGDIFAQLFRGEFTTIPSSKGVPLFNRCTSYFTHEPTEFFNISQTNNPHAIRQRMYHSARSPISGKRYPFAYQKRLCEISLARGYRSDFWINEQDISKLHRFGVKLQYQAEGTAVEKKNGARDILYHTEQTSNPLRLQKALNEHNYISQSCVDFLTGKQFSPADLCHLIRFRCVHNFHARKWIRNTDLPIFGAIVCSNQKDNFVKLHSDMWYNLDQLINTKDVVRAQLQIRRSIHKNDQSSLQLFADILGGKSLPS
;
A
#
# COMPACT_ATOMS: atom_id res chain seq x y z
N MET A 1 -6.63 -10.57 -4.37
CA MET A 1 -5.50 -11.21 -3.65
C MET A 1 -5.43 -10.60 -2.26
N PRO A 2 -5.19 -11.37 -1.18
CA PRO A 2 -4.91 -10.76 0.12
C PRO A 2 -3.69 -9.84 -0.04
N VAL A 3 -3.86 -8.56 0.26
CA VAL A 3 -2.75 -7.61 0.35
C VAL A 3 -2.12 -7.88 1.70
N CYS A 4 -1.02 -8.62 1.69
CA CYS A 4 -0.25 -8.85 2.90
C CYS A 4 0.80 -7.74 2.98
N ILE A 5 0.88 -7.12 4.15
CA ILE A 5 1.90 -6.12 4.43
C ILE A 5 3.04 -6.91 5.04
N ASN A 6 4.18 -6.94 4.35
CA ASN A 6 5.41 -7.39 4.99
C ASN A 6 5.71 -6.38 6.10
N ILE A 7 5.52 -6.74 7.38
CA ILE A 7 5.72 -5.80 8.51
C ILE A 7 7.03 -5.06 8.38
N LEU A 8 8.02 -5.82 7.93
CA LEU A 8 9.41 -5.50 8.07
C LEU A 8 9.94 -4.62 6.94
N THR A 9 9.15 -4.47 5.88
CA THR A 9 9.37 -3.44 4.86
C THR A 9 8.23 -2.45 4.81
N GLY A 10 7.08 -2.76 5.42
CA GLY A 10 5.72 -2.28 5.10
C GLY A 10 5.47 -1.82 3.67
N GLY A 11 6.15 -2.45 2.71
CA GLY A 11 5.76 -2.42 1.31
C GLY A 11 4.52 -3.28 1.15
N ARG A 12 3.59 -2.83 0.31
CA ARG A 12 2.50 -3.67 -0.16
C ARG A 12 3.09 -4.71 -1.10
N THR A 13 3.24 -5.94 -0.64
CA THR A 13 3.67 -7.04 -1.49
C THR A 13 2.43 -7.83 -1.89
N HIS A 14 2.17 -7.93 -3.19
CA HIS A 14 1.17 -8.85 -3.70
C HIS A 14 1.80 -10.26 -3.69
N PHE A 15 1.33 -11.12 -2.79
CA PHE A 15 1.80 -12.50 -2.71
C PHE A 15 1.05 -13.37 -3.72
N ALA A 16 1.78 -14.00 -4.64
CA ALA A 16 1.28 -15.14 -5.41
C ALA A 16 1.77 -16.42 -4.71
N PHE A 17 0.99 -16.94 -3.76
CA PHE A 17 1.38 -18.06 -2.89
C PHE A 17 1.58 -19.38 -3.66
N LEU A 18 2.65 -20.12 -3.35
CA LEU A 18 2.91 -21.48 -3.86
C LEU A 18 2.26 -22.54 -2.95
N ARG A 19 0.94 -22.62 -3.10
CA ARG A 19 0.00 -23.75 -3.07
C ARG A 19 0.09 -24.98 -2.12
N SER A 20 1.16 -25.36 -1.42
CA SER A 20 1.20 -26.73 -0.84
C SER A 20 0.89 -26.93 0.66
N TYR A 21 0.76 -25.92 1.52
CA TYR A 21 0.80 -26.13 2.99
C TYR A 21 -0.30 -25.50 3.86
N PHE A 22 -1.48 -25.16 3.31
CA PHE A 22 -2.47 -24.38 4.09
C PHE A 22 -3.69 -25.18 4.57
N GLN A 23 -3.79 -25.41 5.89
CA GLN A 23 -5.08 -25.45 6.58
C GLN A 23 -5.44 -24.00 7.00
N GLN A 24 -6.62 -23.54 6.60
CA GLN A 24 -6.99 -22.11 6.54
C GLN A 24 -7.40 -21.45 7.88
N SER A 25 -7.35 -22.15 9.01
CA SER A 25 -7.89 -21.64 10.29
C SER A 25 -6.96 -20.72 11.07
N ASP A 26 -5.65 -20.75 10.84
CA ASP A 26 -4.71 -20.31 11.89
C ASP A 26 -4.10 -18.91 11.69
N PHE A 27 -4.35 -18.24 10.56
CA PHE A 27 -3.64 -16.99 10.21
C PHE A 27 -4.57 -15.87 9.74
N LEU A 28 -5.25 -15.22 10.70
CA LEU A 28 -6.12 -14.06 10.49
C LEU A 28 -5.37 -12.73 10.27
N HIS A 29 -4.06 -12.65 10.57
CA HIS A 29 -3.37 -11.37 10.60
C HIS A 29 -2.76 -10.98 9.22
N PRO A 30 -2.97 -9.75 8.70
CA PRO A 30 -2.43 -9.30 7.41
C PRO A 30 -0.90 -9.12 7.37
N LEU A 31 -0.22 -9.44 8.46
CA LEU A 31 1.17 -9.07 8.72
C LEU A 31 2.08 -10.29 8.66
N TRP A 32 3.16 -10.17 7.87
CA TRP A 32 4.05 -11.28 7.52
C TRP A 32 5.52 -10.85 7.64
N VAL A 33 6.36 -11.83 7.99
CA VAL A 33 7.82 -11.73 8.17
C VAL A 33 8.48 -12.64 7.14
N ASN A 34 9.50 -12.17 6.43
CA ASN A 34 10.29 -13.05 5.56
C ASN A 34 11.10 -14.02 6.43
N ALA A 35 11.07 -15.31 6.10
CA ALA A 35 11.79 -16.34 6.84
C ALA A 35 13.31 -16.12 6.84
N GLY A 36 13.87 -15.59 5.74
CA GLY A 36 15.29 -15.24 5.67
C GLY A 36 15.69 -14.07 6.57
N ASP A 37 14.71 -13.27 7.01
CA ASP A 37 14.92 -12.12 7.89
C ASP A 37 14.75 -12.46 9.38
N PHE A 38 14.21 -13.63 9.72
CA PHE A 38 13.97 -14.04 11.11
C PHE A 38 15.25 -14.07 11.95
N GLY A 39 16.36 -14.52 11.36
CA GLY A 39 17.66 -14.55 12.04
C GLY A 39 18.18 -13.18 12.48
N LEU A 40 17.58 -12.09 11.99
CA LEU A 40 17.94 -10.72 12.38
C LEU A 40 17.25 -10.28 13.67
N PHE A 41 16.27 -11.02 14.20
CA PHE A 41 15.58 -10.67 15.45
C PHE A 41 16.53 -10.68 16.65
N SER A 42 17.45 -11.65 16.69
CA SER A 42 18.49 -11.75 17.73
C SER A 42 19.44 -10.57 17.72
N GLN A 43 19.57 -9.85 16.60
CA GLN A 43 20.43 -8.67 16.48
C GLN A 43 19.78 -7.40 17.05
N HIS A 44 18.49 -7.46 17.41
CA HIS A 44 17.76 -6.31 17.91
C HIS A 44 17.24 -6.55 19.33
N PRO A 45 17.67 -5.76 20.34
CA PRO A 45 17.33 -6.01 21.75
C PRO A 45 15.83 -6.18 22.01
N PHE A 46 14.99 -5.34 21.38
CA PHE A 46 13.53 -5.41 21.53
C PHE A 46 12.89 -6.65 20.90
N LEU A 47 13.53 -7.27 19.90
CA LEU A 47 13.00 -8.43 19.18
C LEU A 47 13.69 -9.75 19.58
N SER A 48 14.75 -9.66 20.39
CA SER A 48 15.67 -10.76 20.67
C SER A 48 15.04 -11.99 21.34
N ASP A 49 13.93 -11.80 22.07
CA ASP A 49 13.17 -12.83 22.76
C ASP A 49 12.00 -13.40 21.92
N ILE A 50 11.82 -12.91 20.70
CA ILE A 50 10.79 -13.42 19.79
C ILE A 50 11.28 -14.70 19.14
N GLN A 51 10.54 -15.78 19.36
CA GLN A 51 10.81 -17.11 18.85
C GLN A 51 9.66 -17.55 17.96
N LEU A 52 9.94 -18.45 17.02
CA LEU A 52 8.87 -19.19 16.36
C LEU A 52 8.26 -20.17 17.36
N LYS A 53 6.93 -20.28 17.37
CA LYS A 53 6.27 -21.34 18.13
C LYS A 53 6.73 -22.72 17.61
N PRO A 54 6.76 -23.75 18.47
CA PRO A 54 7.16 -25.09 18.03
C PRO A 54 6.32 -25.60 16.85
N GLY A 55 6.97 -26.30 15.91
CA GLY A 55 6.31 -26.94 14.76
C GLY A 55 5.84 -26.00 13.65
N GLN A 56 6.16 -24.71 13.70
CA GLN A 56 5.72 -23.75 12.68
C GLN A 56 6.56 -23.83 11.40
N THR A 57 5.89 -23.89 10.25
CA THR A 57 6.53 -23.90 8.92
C THR A 57 6.28 -22.59 8.18
N PRO A 58 7.27 -22.07 7.43
CA PRO A 58 7.08 -20.86 6.67
C PRO A 58 6.28 -21.14 5.40
N CYS A 59 5.41 -20.18 5.07
CA CYS A 59 4.63 -20.17 3.86
C CYS A 59 5.47 -19.72 2.66
N VAL A 60 5.50 -20.53 1.62
CA VAL A 60 6.26 -20.24 0.40
C VAL A 60 5.40 -19.43 -0.58
N ALA A 61 5.93 -18.31 -1.08
CA ALA A 61 5.23 -17.41 -1.99
C ALA A 61 6.14 -16.78 -3.05
N LYS A 62 5.61 -16.59 -4.25
CA LYS A 62 6.25 -15.79 -5.30
C LYS A 62 6.01 -14.31 -5.03
N VAL A 63 7.08 -13.53 -5.07
CA VAL A 63 7.07 -12.09 -4.79
C VAL A 63 7.36 -11.30 -6.07
N GLY A 64 6.39 -10.48 -6.49
CA GLY A 64 6.53 -9.58 -7.63
C GLY A 64 6.56 -10.28 -9.00
N LEU A 65 6.95 -9.51 -10.03
CA LEU A 65 7.03 -9.97 -11.43
C LEU A 65 8.24 -10.88 -11.70
N ASN A 66 9.24 -10.89 -10.82
CA ASN A 66 10.52 -11.57 -11.04
C ASN A 66 10.51 -13.08 -10.68
N HIS A 67 9.33 -13.67 -10.45
CA HIS A 67 9.13 -15.09 -10.13
C HIS A 67 9.96 -15.67 -8.97
N ARG A 68 10.64 -14.83 -8.17
CA ARG A 68 11.42 -15.29 -7.03
C ARG A 68 10.51 -15.84 -5.94
N THR A 69 10.80 -17.08 -5.54
CA THR A 69 10.13 -17.78 -4.47
C THR A 69 10.80 -17.42 -3.15
N ASN A 70 10.04 -16.80 -2.24
CA ASN A 70 10.48 -16.47 -0.89
C ASN A 70 9.58 -17.17 0.14
N SER A 71 10.11 -17.42 1.32
CA SER A 71 9.38 -18.07 2.43
C SER A 71 9.02 -17.03 3.49
N PHE A 72 7.84 -17.15 4.10
CA PHE A 72 7.31 -16.15 5.02
C PHE A 72 6.58 -16.78 6.21
N TYR A 73 6.77 -16.21 7.39
CA TYR A 73 5.99 -16.55 8.57
C TYR A 73 4.91 -15.48 8.80
N ASN A 74 3.70 -15.89 9.14
CA ASN A 74 2.70 -14.97 9.68
C ASN A 74 3.10 -14.56 11.10
N VAL A 75 2.77 -13.34 11.51
CA VAL A 75 3.02 -12.87 12.88
C VAL A 75 2.44 -13.80 13.94
N ALA A 76 1.29 -14.44 13.68
CA ALA A 76 0.67 -15.33 14.64
C ALA A 76 1.50 -16.61 14.94
N GLN A 77 2.49 -16.91 14.10
CA GLN A 77 3.44 -18.03 14.27
C GLN A 77 4.55 -17.73 15.28
N PHE A 78 4.71 -16.48 15.71
CA PHE A 78 5.73 -16.08 16.66
C PHE A 78 5.20 -16.00 18.09
N SER A 79 6.09 -16.15 19.07
CA SER A 79 5.89 -15.70 20.45
C SER A 79 5.86 -14.16 20.49
N ASN A 80 5.30 -13.58 21.55
CA ASN A 80 5.32 -12.13 21.80
C ASN A 80 4.95 -11.28 20.57
N GLN A 81 3.87 -11.68 19.88
CA GLN A 81 3.39 -11.08 18.63
C GLN A 81 3.21 -9.56 18.70
N TRP A 82 2.84 -9.06 19.88
CA TRP A 82 2.72 -7.64 20.18
C TRP A 82 4.02 -6.87 19.95
N LYS A 83 5.21 -7.47 20.17
CA LYS A 83 6.50 -6.82 19.88
C LYS A 83 6.71 -6.62 18.39
N LEU A 84 6.25 -7.55 17.54
CA LEU A 84 6.29 -7.36 16.08
C LEU A 84 5.35 -6.23 15.65
N PHE A 85 4.17 -6.12 16.27
CA PHE A 85 3.25 -5.01 16.04
C PHE A 85 3.83 -3.68 16.51
N ALA A 86 4.36 -3.64 17.74
CA ALA A 86 4.99 -2.45 18.31
C ALA A 86 6.20 -2.01 17.49
N PHE A 87 7.00 -2.95 16.99
CA PHE A 87 8.10 -2.63 16.08
C PHE A 87 7.62 -1.99 14.79
N HIS A 88 6.58 -2.56 14.16
CA HIS A 88 5.97 -2.00 12.94
C HIS A 88 5.45 -0.57 13.13
N LEU A 89 4.80 -0.31 14.26
CA LEU A 89 4.12 0.96 14.55
C LEU A 89 5.09 2.03 15.07
N TYR A 90 6.01 1.63 15.95
CA TYR A 90 6.79 2.57 16.75
C TYR A 90 8.28 2.57 16.47
N HIS A 91 8.88 1.50 15.97
CA HIS A 91 10.35 1.42 15.75
C HIS A 91 10.76 1.47 14.29
N ARG A 92 9.80 1.68 13.40
CA ARG A 92 10.03 1.70 11.96
C ARG A 92 10.84 2.91 11.52
N GLN A 93 11.89 2.65 10.75
CA GLN A 93 12.71 3.68 10.12
C GLN A 93 12.11 4.10 8.77
N VAL A 94 12.14 5.39 8.45
CA VAL A 94 11.48 5.98 7.27
C VAL A 94 12.48 6.76 6.43
N GLY A 95 12.53 6.48 5.12
CA GLY A 95 13.41 7.19 4.18
C GLY A 95 12.70 8.32 3.43
N LEU A 96 13.40 9.42 3.12
CA LEU A 96 12.85 10.54 2.32
C LEU A 96 12.47 10.11 0.89
N SER A 97 13.33 9.36 0.21
CA SER A 97 13.12 8.90 -1.17
C SER A 97 12.47 7.52 -1.29
N ARG A 98 12.51 6.74 -0.21
CA ARG A 98 12.05 5.36 -0.23
C ARG A 98 10.65 5.29 0.34
N GLY A 99 9.79 4.59 -0.39
CA GLY A 99 8.73 3.80 0.24
C GLY A 99 9.40 2.73 1.09
N HIS A 100 9.74 3.07 2.33
CA HIS A 100 10.16 2.18 3.42
C HIS A 100 11.44 1.34 3.22
N PHE A 101 12.25 1.18 4.28
CA PHE A 101 13.50 0.39 4.25
C PHE A 101 13.24 -1.12 4.29
N SER A 102 14.17 -1.92 3.76
CA SER A 102 14.16 -3.37 3.98
C SER A 102 14.33 -3.69 5.47
N PHE A 103 13.97 -4.89 5.93
CA PHE A 103 14.09 -5.19 7.36
C PHE A 103 15.53 -5.14 7.87
N SER A 104 16.44 -5.77 7.12
CA SER A 104 17.87 -5.75 7.45
C SER A 104 18.39 -4.33 7.54
N ASP A 105 17.95 -3.45 6.63
CA ASP A 105 18.30 -2.03 6.70
C ASP A 105 17.65 -1.36 7.93
N GLN A 106 16.38 -1.64 8.25
CA GLN A 106 15.73 -1.08 9.44
C GLN A 106 16.44 -1.48 10.74
N ILE A 107 16.90 -2.72 10.86
CA ILE A 107 17.66 -3.19 12.03
C ILE A 107 19.00 -2.47 12.10
N LYS A 108 19.74 -2.38 10.99
CA LYS A 108 21.02 -1.63 10.94
C LYS A 108 20.83 -0.17 11.35
N LEU A 109 19.81 0.49 10.79
CA LEU A 109 19.48 1.88 11.08
C LEU A 109 19.09 2.07 12.55
N GLN A 110 18.25 1.19 13.10
CA GLN A 110 17.82 1.28 14.51
C GLN A 110 18.96 0.99 15.49
N CYS A 111 19.81 -0.01 15.20
CA CYS A 111 21.01 -0.27 16.02
C CYS A 111 21.97 0.93 15.99
N HIS A 112 22.15 1.55 14.82
CA HIS A 112 22.91 2.79 14.72
C HIS A 112 22.27 3.93 15.51
N ALA A 113 20.96 4.15 15.37
CA ALA A 113 20.24 5.17 16.14
C ALA A 113 20.43 4.98 17.66
N ASN A 114 20.33 3.75 18.14
CA ASN A 114 20.55 3.44 19.55
C ASN A 114 22.00 3.70 19.98
N ALA A 115 22.98 3.25 19.18
CA ALA A 115 24.41 3.43 19.48
C ALA A 115 24.82 4.90 19.57
N TYR A 116 24.23 5.76 18.72
CA TYR A 116 24.52 7.19 18.68
C TYR A 116 23.45 8.06 19.38
N LYS A 117 22.51 7.44 20.12
CA LYS A 117 21.41 8.11 20.84
C LYS A 117 20.59 9.06 19.96
N LEU A 118 20.34 8.67 18.71
CA LEU A 118 19.55 9.43 17.75
C LEU A 118 18.06 9.23 18.04
N SER A 119 17.32 10.33 18.17
CA SER A 119 15.90 10.30 18.57
C SER A 119 14.93 10.11 17.41
N GLU A 120 15.38 10.39 16.18
CA GLU A 120 14.49 10.47 15.03
C GLU A 120 14.43 9.16 14.25
N LYS A 121 13.31 8.92 13.57
CA LYS A 121 13.07 7.69 12.79
C LYS A 121 13.32 7.91 11.30
N GLU A 122 13.46 9.17 10.92
CA GLU A 122 13.63 9.62 9.56
C GLU A 122 15.10 9.59 9.15
N TRP A 123 15.34 9.03 7.96
CA TRP A 123 16.65 8.91 7.36
C TRP A 123 16.65 9.47 5.96
N ILE A 124 17.78 10.05 5.60
CA ILE A 124 17.99 10.71 4.33
C ILE A 124 19.31 10.25 3.72
N SER A 125 19.31 9.95 2.42
CA SER A 125 20.56 9.57 1.76
C SER A 125 21.44 10.79 1.50
N GLY A 126 22.75 10.62 1.59
CA GLY A 126 23.74 11.69 1.33
C GLY A 126 23.55 12.34 -0.04
N ASP A 127 23.32 11.55 -1.08
CA ASP A 127 23.11 12.07 -2.45
C ASP A 127 21.91 13.02 -2.55
N ILE A 128 20.82 12.63 -1.89
CA ILE A 128 19.58 13.42 -1.86
C ILE A 128 19.79 14.68 -1.04
N PHE A 129 20.48 14.52 0.08
CA PHE A 129 20.81 15.62 0.96
C PHE A 129 21.63 16.69 0.22
N ALA A 130 22.67 16.27 -0.52
CA ALA A 130 23.48 17.15 -1.36
C ALA A 130 22.67 17.80 -2.50
N GLN A 131 21.82 17.02 -3.19
CA GLN A 131 21.05 17.51 -4.35
C GLN A 131 19.91 18.46 -3.97
N LEU A 132 19.15 18.16 -2.91
CA LEU A 132 18.02 19.01 -2.50
C LEU A 132 18.46 20.29 -1.84
N PHE A 133 19.43 20.15 -0.95
CA PHE A 133 19.69 21.18 0.02
C PHE A 133 20.84 22.09 -0.43
N ARG A 134 21.68 21.69 -1.40
CA ARG A 134 22.70 22.56 -2.03
C ARG A 134 23.41 23.50 -1.03
N GLY A 135 23.80 22.97 0.14
CA GLY A 135 24.47 23.72 1.21
C GLY A 135 23.56 24.38 2.26
N GLU A 136 22.25 24.42 2.07
CA GLU A 136 21.27 24.94 3.05
C GLU A 136 21.23 24.08 4.33
N PHE A 137 21.29 22.76 4.16
CA PHE A 137 21.44 21.82 5.26
C PHE A 137 22.72 21.02 5.07
N THR A 138 23.45 20.86 6.17
CA THR A 138 24.69 20.08 6.24
C THR A 138 24.54 18.97 7.27
N THR A 139 25.16 17.82 7.01
CA THR A 139 25.38 16.83 8.07
C THR A 139 26.38 17.43 9.05
N ILE A 140 26.19 17.18 10.34
CA ILE A 140 27.17 17.59 11.36
C ILE A 140 28.50 16.91 10.99
N PRO A 141 29.65 17.60 10.98
CA PRO A 141 30.92 17.06 10.46
C PRO A 141 31.38 15.74 11.10
N SER A 142 31.00 15.49 12.36
CA SER A 142 31.33 14.26 13.09
C SER A 142 30.32 13.12 12.89
N SER A 143 29.24 13.35 12.14
CA SER A 143 28.19 12.37 11.93
C SER A 143 28.66 11.22 11.06
N LYS A 144 28.29 10.01 11.47
CA LYS A 144 28.57 8.78 10.71
C LYS A 144 27.29 8.31 10.04
N GLY A 145 27.33 8.17 8.72
CA GLY A 145 26.23 7.59 7.96
C GLY A 145 26.19 6.07 8.10
N VAL A 146 25.06 5.48 7.70
CA VAL A 146 24.90 4.04 7.54
C VAL A 146 24.93 3.71 6.04
N PRO A 147 25.92 2.95 5.56
CA PRO A 147 25.99 2.56 4.15
C PRO A 147 24.93 1.51 3.83
N LEU A 148 24.00 1.82 2.92
CA LEU A 148 22.94 0.92 2.47
C LEU A 148 22.86 0.89 0.93
N PHE A 149 22.64 -0.28 0.35
CA PHE A 149 22.47 -0.41 -1.11
C PHE A 149 21.14 0.19 -1.59
N ASN A 150 21.16 0.91 -2.70
CA ASN A 150 19.97 1.46 -3.32
C ASN A 150 19.30 0.48 -4.29
N ARG A 151 18.28 -0.22 -3.80
CA ARG A 151 17.56 -1.25 -4.56
C ARG A 151 16.36 -0.73 -5.37
N CYS A 152 16.09 0.58 -5.36
CA CYS A 152 14.82 1.15 -5.84
C CYS A 152 14.91 2.07 -7.06
N THR A 153 16.10 2.35 -7.58
CA THR A 153 16.23 2.99 -8.90
C THR A 153 16.34 1.89 -9.94
N SER A 154 15.72 2.09 -11.12
CA SER A 154 15.98 1.29 -12.33
C SER A 154 17.47 1.23 -12.71
N TYR A 155 18.28 2.07 -12.06
CA TYR A 155 19.72 1.99 -11.95
C TYR A 155 20.06 1.29 -10.64
N PHE A 156 20.39 0.00 -10.66
CA PHE A 156 21.10 -0.60 -9.55
C PHE A 156 22.44 0.14 -9.43
N THR A 157 22.57 1.04 -8.46
CA THR A 157 23.89 1.56 -8.14
C THR A 157 24.63 0.44 -7.42
N HIS A 158 25.73 -0.03 -7.99
CA HIS A 158 26.55 -1.07 -7.38
C HIS A 158 27.24 -0.59 -6.09
N GLU A 159 27.24 0.72 -5.85
CA GLU A 159 27.81 1.33 -4.66
C GLU A 159 26.75 1.56 -3.57
N PRO A 160 27.10 1.30 -2.30
CA PRO A 160 26.26 1.62 -1.17
C PRO A 160 26.16 3.14 -0.99
N THR A 161 24.94 3.64 -0.79
CA THR A 161 24.70 5.05 -0.47
C THR A 161 24.67 5.23 1.03
N GLU A 162 25.32 6.26 1.56
CA GLU A 162 25.22 6.60 2.98
C GLU A 162 23.87 7.21 3.33
N PHE A 163 23.29 6.74 4.44
CA PHE A 163 22.07 7.29 5.04
C PHE A 163 22.40 7.93 6.37
N PHE A 164 21.91 9.14 6.57
CA PHE A 164 22.04 9.90 7.80
C PHE A 164 20.68 10.02 8.46
N ASN A 165 20.66 9.92 9.78
CA ASN A 165 19.46 10.24 10.55
C ASN A 165 19.24 11.75 10.48
N ILE A 166 17.99 12.22 10.41
CA ILE A 166 17.77 13.67 10.34
C ILE A 166 18.29 14.40 11.59
N SER A 167 18.42 13.73 12.75
CA SER A 167 19.02 14.30 13.96
C SER A 167 20.51 14.62 13.81
N GLN A 168 21.18 14.05 12.80
CA GLN A 168 22.59 14.25 12.50
C GLN A 168 22.84 15.42 11.55
N THR A 169 21.84 16.30 11.37
CA THR A 169 21.88 17.45 10.47
C THR A 169 21.80 18.76 11.25
N ASN A 170 22.19 19.86 10.64
CA ASN A 170 22.13 21.19 11.26
C ASN A 170 20.69 21.70 11.51
N ASN A 171 19.66 21.11 10.88
CA ASN A 171 18.26 21.48 11.11
C ASN A 171 17.29 20.30 10.87
N PRO A 172 17.16 19.39 11.85
CA PRO A 172 16.30 18.21 11.74
C PRO A 172 14.83 18.56 11.50
N HIS A 173 14.35 19.66 12.10
CA HIS A 173 12.96 20.09 12.01
C HIS A 173 12.58 20.55 10.59
N ALA A 174 13.41 21.37 9.94
CA ALA A 174 13.16 21.82 8.58
C ALA A 174 13.17 20.65 7.59
N ILE A 175 14.08 19.69 7.77
CA ILE A 175 14.11 18.47 6.97
C ILE A 175 12.83 17.66 7.20
N ARG A 176 12.42 17.45 8.46
CA ARG A 176 11.17 16.77 8.80
C ARG A 176 9.98 17.41 8.10
N GLN A 177 9.83 18.73 8.19
CA GLN A 177 8.76 19.45 7.52
C GLN A 177 8.76 19.19 6.01
N ARG A 178 9.93 19.23 5.36
CA ARG A 178 10.07 18.88 3.93
C ARG A 178 9.80 17.40 3.64
N MET A 179 10.02 16.49 4.57
CA MET A 179 9.68 15.06 4.40
C MET A 179 8.17 14.83 4.35
N TYR A 180 7.42 15.58 5.16
CA TYR A 180 5.98 15.42 5.29
C TYR A 180 5.19 16.26 4.28
N HIS A 181 5.71 17.41 3.83
CA HIS A 181 5.13 18.21 2.75
C HIS A 181 5.51 17.61 1.38
N SER A 182 4.90 16.47 1.06
CA SER A 182 5.15 15.74 -0.18
C SER A 182 4.08 16.09 -1.20
N ALA A 183 4.42 16.92 -2.19
CA ALA A 183 3.53 17.28 -3.29
C ALA A 183 3.08 16.03 -4.06
N ARG A 184 1.75 15.85 -4.15
CA ARG A 184 1.10 14.69 -4.79
C ARG A 184 0.09 15.12 -5.83
N SER A 185 -0.06 14.30 -6.86
CA SER A 185 -1.14 14.45 -7.83
C SER A 185 -2.47 14.02 -7.19
N PRO A 186 -3.52 14.85 -7.19
CA PRO A 186 -4.86 14.45 -6.78
C PRO A 186 -5.50 13.47 -7.77
N ILE A 187 -4.96 13.38 -8.99
CA ILE A 187 -5.50 12.50 -10.01
C ILE A 187 -5.05 11.06 -9.80
N SER A 188 -3.75 10.87 -9.60
CA SER A 188 -3.12 9.55 -9.50
C SER A 188 -2.76 9.13 -8.07
N GLY A 189 -2.77 10.07 -7.12
CA GLY A 189 -2.27 9.87 -5.75
C GLY A 189 -0.75 9.73 -5.66
N LYS A 190 -0.03 9.73 -6.80
CA LYS A 190 1.43 9.58 -6.85
C LYS A 190 2.12 10.86 -6.42
N ARG A 191 3.25 10.72 -5.74
CA ARG A 191 4.18 11.83 -5.46
C ARG A 191 4.77 12.34 -6.78
N TYR A 192 4.88 13.65 -6.91
CA TYR A 192 5.59 14.25 -8.04
C TYR A 192 7.08 13.92 -7.99
N PRO A 193 7.78 13.99 -9.15
CA PRO A 193 9.22 13.84 -9.19
C PRO A 193 9.91 14.74 -8.19
N PHE A 194 11.01 14.24 -7.65
CA PHE A 194 11.73 14.88 -6.57
C PHE A 194 12.16 16.33 -6.84
N ALA A 195 12.54 16.62 -8.09
CA ALA A 195 12.90 17.96 -8.53
C ALA A 195 11.77 18.99 -8.34
N TYR A 196 10.50 18.55 -8.38
CA TYR A 196 9.35 19.43 -8.19
C TYR A 196 9.11 19.72 -6.70
N GLN A 197 9.38 18.73 -5.85
CA GLN A 197 9.01 18.73 -4.42
C GLN A 197 9.54 19.97 -3.69
N LYS A 198 10.81 20.35 -3.94
CA LYS A 198 11.43 21.52 -3.30
C LYS A 198 10.64 22.80 -3.60
N ARG A 199 10.47 23.12 -4.88
CA ARG A 199 9.81 24.34 -5.33
C ARG A 199 8.36 24.41 -4.85
N LEU A 200 7.64 23.30 -4.92
CA LEU A 200 6.26 23.21 -4.48
C LEU A 200 6.13 23.38 -2.95
N CYS A 201 7.04 22.79 -2.18
CA CYS A 201 7.06 22.95 -0.72
C CYS A 201 7.35 24.41 -0.31
N GLU A 202 8.35 25.05 -0.91
CA GLU A 202 8.66 26.47 -0.68
C GLU A 202 7.45 27.37 -0.94
N ILE A 203 6.72 27.12 -2.04
CA ILE A 203 5.53 27.89 -2.38
C ILE A 203 4.37 27.57 -1.43
N SER A 204 4.16 26.32 -1.06
CA SER A 204 3.15 25.96 -0.07
C SER A 204 3.36 26.68 1.25
N LEU A 205 4.60 26.71 1.75
CA LEU A 205 4.95 27.41 2.98
C LEU A 205 4.77 28.93 2.83
N ALA A 206 5.26 29.51 1.73
CA ALA A 206 5.15 30.95 1.48
C ALA A 206 3.70 31.44 1.33
N ARG A 207 2.83 30.62 0.72
CA ARG A 207 1.40 30.93 0.51
C ARG A 207 0.48 30.40 1.61
N GLY A 208 1.01 29.75 2.65
CA GLY A 208 0.23 29.22 3.76
C GLY A 208 -0.68 28.03 3.39
N TYR A 209 -0.38 27.34 2.29
CA TYR A 209 -1.12 26.18 1.83
C TYR A 209 -0.91 24.98 2.78
N ARG A 210 -1.99 24.24 3.05
CA ARG A 210 -2.01 23.13 4.03
C ARG A 210 -2.14 21.75 3.39
N SER A 211 -2.67 21.67 2.18
CA SER A 211 -2.78 20.42 1.43
C SER A 211 -1.45 20.00 0.80
N ASP A 212 -1.25 18.69 0.67
CA ASP A 212 -0.13 18.10 -0.08
C ASP A 212 -0.42 18.02 -1.59
N PHE A 213 -1.65 18.33 -2.02
CA PHE A 213 -2.10 18.02 -3.37
C PHE A 213 -1.91 19.20 -4.33
N TRP A 214 -1.29 18.88 -5.45
CA TRP A 214 -0.98 19.77 -6.57
C TRP A 214 -1.50 19.15 -7.86
N ILE A 215 -2.20 19.90 -8.69
CA ILE A 215 -2.71 19.43 -9.98
C ILE A 215 -1.88 19.98 -11.13
N ASN A 216 -1.48 19.11 -12.05
CA ASN A 216 -0.82 19.54 -13.28
C ASN A 216 -1.85 20.22 -14.20
N GLU A 217 -1.44 21.26 -14.91
CA GLU A 217 -2.27 21.98 -15.89
C GLU A 217 -3.00 21.05 -16.87
N GLN A 218 -2.30 20.04 -17.38
CA GLN A 218 -2.85 19.03 -18.30
C GLN A 218 -3.98 18.19 -17.68
N ASP A 219 -4.04 18.14 -16.36
CA ASP A 219 -5.00 17.37 -15.59
C ASP A 219 -6.18 18.22 -15.06
N ILE A 220 -6.20 19.54 -15.26
CA ILE A 220 -7.25 20.42 -14.73
C ILE A 220 -8.65 19.98 -15.17
N SER A 221 -8.82 19.58 -16.42
CA SER A 221 -10.10 19.09 -16.95
C SER A 221 -10.65 17.89 -16.16
N LYS A 222 -9.78 17.12 -15.50
CA LYS A 222 -10.17 15.98 -14.67
C LYS A 222 -10.75 16.41 -13.33
N LEU A 223 -10.64 17.67 -12.91
CA LEU A 223 -11.28 18.17 -11.69
C LEU A 223 -12.81 18.13 -11.75
N HIS A 224 -13.39 18.18 -12.96
CA HIS A 224 -14.84 18.07 -13.14
C HIS A 224 -15.42 16.80 -12.52
N ARG A 225 -14.64 15.70 -12.44
CA ARG A 225 -15.06 14.45 -11.78
C ARG A 225 -15.34 14.60 -10.28
N PHE A 226 -14.76 15.64 -9.66
CA PHE A 226 -14.97 15.98 -8.26
C PHE A 226 -16.00 17.10 -8.07
N GLY A 227 -16.56 17.64 -9.17
CA GLY A 227 -17.44 18.80 -9.15
C GLY A 227 -16.74 20.07 -8.70
N VAL A 228 -15.43 20.19 -8.95
CA VAL A 228 -14.61 21.36 -8.63
C VAL A 228 -13.95 21.89 -9.89
N LYS A 229 -13.67 23.19 -9.92
CA LYS A 229 -12.95 23.86 -11.01
C LYS A 229 -11.79 24.64 -10.43
N LEU A 230 -10.82 25.01 -11.27
CA LEU A 230 -9.79 25.96 -10.86
C LEU A 230 -10.42 27.36 -10.68
N GLN A 231 -9.96 28.15 -9.71
CA GLN A 231 -10.40 29.54 -9.56
C GLN A 231 -9.92 30.39 -10.74
N TYR A 232 -10.71 31.39 -11.14
CA TYR A 232 -10.44 32.21 -12.32
C TYR A 232 -9.08 32.95 -12.26
N GLN A 233 -8.67 33.36 -11.05
CA GLN A 233 -7.41 34.08 -10.80
C GLN A 233 -6.30 33.17 -10.25
N ALA A 234 -6.43 31.85 -10.39
CA ALA A 234 -5.43 30.94 -9.87
C ALA A 234 -4.11 31.07 -10.64
N GLU A 235 -3.06 31.53 -9.97
CA GLU A 235 -1.72 31.56 -10.54
C GLU A 235 -1.06 30.19 -10.46
N GLY A 236 -0.67 29.65 -11.61
CA GLY A 236 0.07 28.41 -11.71
C GLY A 236 1.52 28.55 -11.23
N THR A 237 2.05 27.47 -10.67
CA THR A 237 3.45 27.34 -10.28
C THR A 237 4.23 26.59 -11.35
N ALA A 238 5.17 27.27 -11.99
CA ALA A 238 6.08 26.62 -12.91
C ALA A 238 7.15 25.80 -12.16
N VAL A 239 7.33 24.55 -12.59
CA VAL A 239 8.41 23.66 -12.14
C VAL A 239 9.13 23.08 -13.35
N GLU A 240 10.43 22.85 -13.21
CA GLU A 240 11.28 22.41 -14.31
C GLU A 240 11.52 20.89 -14.26
N LYS A 241 11.36 20.23 -15.40
CA LYS A 241 11.71 18.83 -15.63
C LYS A 241 13.22 18.69 -15.79
N LYS A 242 13.71 17.46 -15.63
CA LYS A 242 15.12 17.12 -15.88
C LYS A 242 15.58 17.45 -17.32
N ASN A 243 14.67 17.48 -18.29
CA ASN A 243 14.97 17.81 -19.68
C ASN A 243 14.79 19.31 -20.01
N GLY A 244 14.67 20.18 -19.00
CA GLY A 244 14.47 21.63 -19.16
C GLY A 244 13.05 22.06 -19.53
N ALA A 245 12.15 21.12 -19.86
CA ALA A 245 10.75 21.45 -20.09
C ALA A 245 10.04 21.86 -18.79
N ARG A 246 9.05 22.75 -18.86
CA ARG A 246 8.33 23.25 -17.69
C ARG A 246 6.94 22.62 -17.59
N ASP A 247 6.55 22.19 -16.39
CA ASP A 247 5.17 21.90 -16.05
C ASP A 247 4.60 23.06 -15.22
N ILE A 248 3.32 23.35 -15.40
CA ILE A 248 2.58 24.27 -14.54
C ILE A 248 1.71 23.43 -13.61
N LEU A 249 1.83 23.68 -12.30
CA LEU A 249 1.01 23.04 -11.28
C LEU A 249 0.22 24.07 -10.48
N TYR A 250 -0.99 23.70 -10.10
CA TYR A 250 -1.88 24.50 -9.28
C TYR A 250 -2.11 23.78 -7.95
N HIS A 251 -2.06 24.51 -6.85
CA HIS A 251 -2.36 23.95 -5.55
C HIS A 251 -3.86 23.67 -5.41
N THR A 252 -4.24 22.60 -4.72
CA THR A 252 -5.66 22.23 -4.56
C THR A 252 -6.51 23.26 -3.82
N GLU A 253 -5.89 24.13 -3.03
CA GLU A 253 -6.57 25.28 -2.40
C GLU A 253 -6.92 26.41 -3.36
N GLN A 254 -6.37 26.40 -4.58
CA GLN A 254 -6.71 27.35 -5.65
C GLN A 254 -7.92 26.88 -6.48
N THR A 255 -8.70 25.93 -5.96
CA THR A 255 -9.92 25.43 -6.61
C THR A 255 -11.17 26.10 -6.04
N SER A 256 -12.28 26.04 -6.76
CA SER A 256 -13.55 26.65 -6.37
C SER A 256 -14.12 26.07 -5.07
N ASN A 257 -13.71 24.86 -4.68
CA ASN A 257 -14.09 24.25 -3.40
C ASN A 257 -12.99 23.28 -2.91
N PRO A 258 -11.97 23.79 -2.21
CA PRO A 258 -10.85 22.98 -1.74
C PRO A 258 -11.25 21.88 -0.77
N LEU A 259 -12.20 22.17 0.13
CA LEU A 259 -12.68 21.21 1.14
C LEU A 259 -13.39 20.02 0.48
N ARG A 260 -14.21 20.26 -0.54
CA ARG A 260 -14.86 19.21 -1.32
C ARG A 260 -13.83 18.34 -2.03
N LEU A 261 -12.82 18.95 -2.65
CA LEU A 261 -11.74 18.21 -3.29
C LEU A 261 -10.95 17.39 -2.26
N GLN A 262 -10.59 17.97 -1.11
CA GLN A 262 -9.87 17.25 -0.06
C GLN A 262 -10.68 16.08 0.51
N LYS A 263 -11.98 16.29 0.76
CA LYS A 263 -12.90 15.21 1.17
C LYS A 263 -12.95 14.12 0.12
N ALA A 264 -13.15 14.48 -1.15
CA ALA A 264 -13.17 13.53 -2.26
C ALA A 264 -11.83 12.81 -2.47
N LEU A 265 -10.69 13.43 -2.16
CA LEU A 265 -9.36 12.80 -2.24
C LEU A 265 -9.08 11.89 -1.05
N ASN A 266 -9.52 12.26 0.15
CA ASN A 266 -9.46 11.39 1.32
C ASN A 266 -10.35 10.17 1.11
N GLU A 267 -11.55 10.38 0.58
CA GLU A 267 -12.45 9.33 0.11
C GLU A 267 -11.77 8.54 -1.01
N HIS A 268 -11.20 9.13 -2.06
CA HIS A 268 -10.56 8.42 -3.17
C HIS A 268 -9.33 7.59 -2.73
N ASN A 269 -8.53 8.08 -1.79
CA ASN A 269 -7.41 7.34 -1.20
C ASN A 269 -7.90 6.19 -0.30
N TYR A 270 -9.10 6.32 0.28
CA TYR A 270 -9.81 5.26 0.97
C TYR A 270 -10.50 4.27 -0.01
N ILE A 271 -11.05 4.77 -1.13
CA ILE A 271 -11.82 4.09 -2.19
C ILE A 271 -10.91 3.23 -3.08
N SER A 272 -9.72 3.74 -3.44
CA SER A 272 -8.70 3.03 -4.23
C SER A 272 -8.16 1.76 -3.55
N GLN A 273 -8.62 1.45 -2.33
CA GLN A 273 -8.24 0.27 -1.56
C GLN A 273 -9.41 -0.67 -1.24
N SER A 274 -10.67 -0.39 -1.61
CA SER A 274 -11.79 -0.85 -0.78
C SER A 274 -12.94 -1.64 -1.41
N CYS A 275 -13.08 -1.81 -2.73
CA CYS A 275 -14.02 -2.82 -3.27
C CYS A 275 -13.48 -3.56 -4.50
N VAL A 276 -13.64 -4.89 -4.54
CA VAL A 276 -13.21 -5.75 -5.66
C VAL A 276 -14.27 -6.79 -5.99
N ASP A 277 -14.37 -7.10 -7.27
CA ASP A 277 -15.18 -8.21 -7.76
C ASP A 277 -14.64 -9.51 -7.14
N PHE A 278 -15.55 -10.30 -6.58
CA PHE A 278 -15.24 -11.58 -5.98
C PHE A 278 -14.62 -12.50 -7.03
N LEU A 279 -15.36 -12.88 -8.08
CA LEU A 279 -14.93 -13.83 -9.11
C LEU A 279 -13.61 -13.41 -9.78
N THR A 280 -13.53 -12.18 -10.30
CA THR A 280 -12.40 -11.74 -11.14
C THR A 280 -11.27 -11.10 -10.32
N GLY A 281 -11.57 -10.54 -9.15
CA GLY A 281 -10.59 -9.85 -8.30
C GLY A 281 -10.13 -8.52 -8.87
N LYS A 282 -10.74 -8.08 -9.98
CA LYS A 282 -10.54 -6.77 -10.57
C LYS A 282 -11.22 -5.72 -9.69
N GLN A 283 -10.68 -4.51 -9.74
CA GLN A 283 -11.33 -3.36 -9.14
C GLN A 283 -12.52 -2.96 -9.99
N PHE A 284 -13.60 -2.54 -9.33
CA PHE A 284 -14.74 -1.93 -10.00
C PHE A 284 -14.37 -0.59 -10.61
N SER A 285 -15.16 -0.12 -11.59
CA SER A 285 -14.96 1.20 -12.16
C SER A 285 -15.11 2.28 -11.08
N PRO A 286 -14.48 3.47 -11.23
CA PRO A 286 -14.66 4.56 -10.27
C PRO A 286 -16.12 4.95 -10.02
N ALA A 287 -16.99 4.84 -11.05
CA ALA A 287 -18.42 5.11 -10.92
C ALA A 287 -19.10 4.09 -9.99
N ASP A 288 -18.87 2.79 -10.21
CA ASP A 288 -19.47 1.71 -9.43
C ASP A 288 -18.92 1.65 -7.99
N LEU A 289 -17.63 1.96 -7.82
CA LEU A 289 -16.96 1.99 -6.52
C LEU A 289 -17.66 2.93 -5.52
N CYS A 290 -18.09 4.11 -5.98
CA CYS A 290 -18.80 5.07 -5.14
C CYS A 290 -20.13 4.49 -4.62
N HIS A 291 -20.88 3.79 -5.48
CA HIS A 291 -22.14 3.14 -5.09
C HIS A 291 -21.91 2.02 -4.08
N LEU A 292 -20.94 1.14 -4.34
CA LEU A 292 -20.61 0.01 -3.46
C LEU A 292 -20.13 0.48 -2.09
N ILE A 293 -19.26 1.50 -2.03
CA ILE A 293 -18.72 1.98 -0.76
C ILE A 293 -19.79 2.68 0.06
N ARG A 294 -20.64 3.51 -0.55
CA ARG A 294 -21.79 4.11 0.14
C ARG A 294 -22.70 3.03 0.72
N PHE A 295 -23.00 1.99 -0.05
CA PHE A 295 -23.84 0.89 0.42
C PHE A 295 -23.21 0.14 1.61
N ARG A 296 -21.91 -0.15 1.56
CA ARG A 296 -21.20 -0.77 2.69
C ARG A 296 -21.24 0.07 3.95
N CYS A 297 -21.09 1.38 3.83
CA CYS A 297 -21.15 2.27 4.98
C CYS A 297 -22.56 2.31 5.58
N VAL A 298 -23.61 2.37 4.76
CA VAL A 298 -25.01 2.38 5.24
C VAL A 298 -25.36 1.08 5.97
N HIS A 299 -24.87 -0.06 5.47
CA HIS A 299 -25.18 -1.38 6.03
C HIS A 299 -24.08 -1.95 6.92
N ASN A 300 -23.06 -1.15 7.27
CA ASN A 300 -21.91 -1.55 8.11
C ASN A 300 -21.17 -2.81 7.66
N PHE A 301 -21.01 -3.02 6.35
CA PHE A 301 -20.28 -4.15 5.80
C PHE A 301 -18.75 -3.91 5.78
N HIS A 302 -18.00 -4.82 6.37
CA HIS A 302 -16.55 -4.84 6.50
C HIS A 302 -15.83 -5.51 5.31
N ALA A 303 -16.44 -6.49 4.65
CA ALA A 303 -15.84 -7.17 3.52
C ALA A 303 -15.76 -6.27 2.28
N ARG A 304 -14.61 -6.31 1.63
CA ARG A 304 -14.30 -5.53 0.42
C ARG A 304 -14.72 -6.24 -0.86
N LYS A 305 -15.16 -7.49 -0.78
CA LYS A 305 -15.44 -8.31 -1.93
C LYS A 305 -16.94 -8.34 -2.19
N TRP A 306 -17.30 -8.38 -3.47
CA TRP A 306 -18.68 -8.40 -3.93
C TRP A 306 -18.89 -9.49 -4.96
N ILE A 307 -19.97 -10.25 -4.80
CA ILE A 307 -20.32 -11.38 -5.67
C ILE A 307 -21.62 -11.06 -6.40
N ARG A 308 -21.71 -11.41 -7.70
CA ARG A 308 -22.96 -11.28 -8.45
C ARG A 308 -23.95 -12.34 -8.01
N ASN A 309 -25.23 -12.02 -8.06
CA ASN A 309 -26.31 -12.96 -7.82
C ASN A 309 -26.22 -14.19 -8.74
N THR A 310 -25.88 -13.97 -10.00
CA THR A 310 -25.66 -15.02 -11.00
C THR A 310 -24.48 -15.93 -10.68
N ASP A 311 -23.50 -15.42 -9.92
CA ASP A 311 -22.35 -16.20 -9.48
C ASP A 311 -22.61 -16.94 -8.15
N LEU A 312 -23.66 -16.61 -7.39
CA LEU A 312 -23.93 -17.25 -6.09
C LEU A 312 -24.07 -18.79 -6.21
N PRO A 313 -24.87 -19.34 -7.15
CA PRO A 313 -25.03 -20.79 -7.28
C PRO A 313 -23.72 -21.51 -7.62
N ILE A 314 -22.85 -20.88 -8.41
CA ILE A 314 -21.53 -21.41 -8.80
C ILE A 314 -20.69 -21.73 -7.56
N PHE A 315 -20.83 -20.93 -6.51
CA PHE A 315 -20.07 -21.08 -5.26
C PHE A 315 -20.89 -21.71 -4.12
N GLY A 316 -22.11 -22.17 -4.40
CA GLY A 316 -23.05 -22.60 -3.35
C GLY A 316 -23.33 -21.52 -2.31
N ALA A 317 -23.21 -20.24 -2.67
CA ALA A 317 -23.31 -19.12 -1.75
C ALA A 317 -24.76 -18.87 -1.32
N ILE A 318 -24.99 -18.77 -0.02
CA ILE A 318 -26.32 -18.54 0.55
C ILE A 318 -26.36 -17.15 1.18
N VAL A 319 -27.17 -16.25 0.60
CA VAL A 319 -27.43 -14.93 1.17
C VAL A 319 -28.33 -15.09 2.40
N CYS A 320 -27.98 -14.42 3.50
CA CYS A 320 -28.78 -14.36 4.72
C CYS A 320 -30.22 -13.94 4.38
N SER A 321 -31.22 -14.63 4.93
CA SER A 321 -32.64 -14.41 4.58
C SER A 321 -33.10 -12.97 4.81
N ASN A 322 -32.60 -12.32 5.86
CA ASN A 322 -32.84 -10.92 6.19
C ASN A 322 -32.01 -9.91 5.37
N GLN A 323 -31.19 -10.38 4.43
CA GLN A 323 -30.33 -9.55 3.57
C GLN A 323 -30.66 -9.71 2.08
N LYS A 324 -31.67 -10.52 1.71
CA LYS A 324 -32.00 -10.81 0.31
C LYS A 324 -32.38 -9.56 -0.50
N ASP A 325 -33.01 -8.58 0.14
CA ASP A 325 -33.40 -7.32 -0.52
C ASP A 325 -32.30 -6.24 -0.46
N ASN A 326 -31.23 -6.48 0.29
CA ASN A 326 -30.14 -5.52 0.48
C ASN A 326 -29.01 -5.74 -0.54
N PHE A 327 -29.28 -5.58 -1.83
CA PHE A 327 -28.26 -5.70 -2.87
C PHE A 327 -27.96 -4.36 -3.55
N VAL A 328 -26.79 -4.29 -4.19
CA VAL A 328 -26.46 -3.17 -5.09
C VAL A 328 -26.72 -3.63 -6.52
N LYS A 329 -27.59 -2.93 -7.24
CA LYS A 329 -27.79 -3.15 -8.67
C LYS A 329 -26.75 -2.33 -9.45
N LEU A 330 -25.84 -3.01 -10.14
CA LEU A 330 -24.87 -2.39 -11.04
C LEU A 330 -25.11 -2.90 -12.45
N HIS A 331 -25.37 -1.97 -13.37
CA HIS A 331 -25.84 -2.27 -14.72
C HIS A 331 -27.11 -3.14 -14.67
N SER A 332 -27.01 -4.42 -15.06
CA SER A 332 -28.09 -5.42 -15.05
C SER A 332 -27.98 -6.46 -13.94
N ASP A 333 -26.87 -6.46 -13.18
CA ASP A 333 -26.58 -7.48 -12.19
C ASP A 333 -26.87 -6.99 -10.77
N MET A 334 -27.34 -7.92 -9.93
CA MET A 334 -27.45 -7.72 -8.48
C MET A 334 -26.17 -8.19 -7.81
N TRP A 335 -25.59 -7.35 -6.96
CA TRP A 335 -24.34 -7.62 -6.26
C TRP A 335 -24.57 -7.67 -4.76
N TYR A 336 -24.04 -8.71 -4.14
CA TYR A 336 -24.04 -8.90 -2.69
C TYR A 336 -22.63 -8.76 -2.13
N ASN A 337 -22.54 -8.14 -0.97
CA ASN A 337 -21.32 -8.10 -0.19
C ASN A 337 -21.09 -9.46 0.49
N LEU A 338 -19.84 -9.87 0.64
CA LEU A 338 -19.52 -11.14 1.26
C LEU A 338 -19.96 -11.28 2.72
N ASP A 339 -20.16 -10.18 3.45
CA ASP A 339 -20.69 -10.19 4.81
C ASP A 339 -22.18 -10.56 4.87
N GLN A 340 -22.86 -10.56 3.72
CA GLN A 340 -24.27 -10.92 3.61
C GLN A 340 -24.48 -12.42 3.38
N LEU A 341 -23.40 -13.21 3.31
CA LEU A 341 -23.47 -14.64 3.06
C LEU A 341 -23.35 -15.40 4.39
N ILE A 342 -24.13 -16.48 4.55
CA ILE A 342 -24.07 -17.34 5.73
C ILE A 342 -22.79 -18.21 5.70
N ASN A 343 -22.41 -18.65 4.50
CA ASN A 343 -21.31 -19.58 4.27
C ASN A 343 -20.10 -18.92 3.58
N THR A 344 -19.78 -17.68 3.94
CA THR A 344 -18.70 -16.89 3.31
C THR A 344 -17.37 -17.66 3.26
N LYS A 345 -17.06 -18.46 4.27
CA LYS A 345 -15.82 -19.27 4.32
C LYS A 345 -15.76 -20.31 3.18
N ASP A 346 -16.87 -21.00 2.93
CA ASP A 346 -16.94 -22.05 1.90
C ASP A 346 -16.99 -21.46 0.49
N VAL A 347 -17.68 -20.34 0.34
CA VAL A 347 -17.70 -19.55 -0.91
C VAL A 347 -16.30 -19.08 -1.29
N VAL A 348 -15.54 -18.55 -0.31
CA VAL A 348 -14.13 -18.15 -0.52
C VAL A 348 -13.24 -19.36 -0.88
N ARG A 349 -13.49 -20.54 -0.29
CA ARG A 349 -12.76 -21.78 -0.64
C ARG A 349 -13.03 -22.22 -2.08
N ALA A 350 -14.29 -22.30 -2.48
CA ALA A 350 -14.70 -22.68 -3.83
C ALA A 350 -14.10 -21.75 -4.89
N GLN A 351 -14.11 -20.44 -4.62
CA GLN A 351 -13.49 -19.44 -5.48
C GLN A 351 -11.98 -19.63 -5.66
N LEU A 352 -11.28 -19.95 -4.57
CA LEU A 352 -9.87 -20.24 -4.62
C LEU A 352 -9.57 -21.52 -5.41
N GLN A 353 -10.42 -22.53 -5.35
CA GLN A 353 -10.31 -23.76 -6.14
C GLN A 353 -10.51 -23.51 -7.64
N ILE A 354 -11.54 -22.75 -8.03
CA ILE A 354 -11.79 -22.41 -9.44
C ILE A 354 -10.62 -21.64 -10.06
N ARG A 355 -10.12 -20.59 -9.40
CA ARG A 355 -8.97 -19.82 -9.91
C ARG A 355 -7.71 -20.65 -10.02
N ARG A 356 -7.54 -21.59 -9.10
CA ARG A 356 -6.45 -22.56 -9.05
C ARG A 356 -6.49 -23.54 -10.23
N SER A 357 -7.67 -23.84 -10.75
CA SER A 357 -7.89 -24.70 -11.90
C SER A 357 -7.66 -23.98 -13.23
N ILE A 358 -8.19 -22.76 -13.37
CA ILE A 358 -7.97 -21.90 -14.55
C ILE A 358 -6.47 -21.64 -14.79
N HIS A 359 -5.69 -21.42 -13.72
CA HIS A 359 -4.25 -21.17 -13.85
C HIS A 359 -3.40 -22.39 -14.23
N LYS A 360 -3.95 -23.61 -14.18
CA LYS A 360 -3.21 -24.85 -14.44
C LYS A 360 -3.37 -25.39 -15.86
N ASN A 361 -4.23 -24.80 -16.71
CA ASN A 361 -4.63 -25.37 -18.00
C ASN A 361 -5.08 -26.85 -17.88
N ASP A 362 -5.67 -27.20 -16.74
CA ASP A 362 -6.11 -28.56 -16.48
C ASP A 362 -7.47 -28.78 -17.18
N GLN A 363 -7.48 -29.50 -18.29
CA GLN A 363 -8.67 -29.71 -19.12
C GLN A 363 -9.83 -30.33 -18.32
N SER A 364 -9.52 -31.18 -17.34
CA SER A 364 -10.51 -31.79 -16.44
C SER A 364 -11.25 -30.76 -15.57
N SER A 365 -10.55 -29.70 -15.17
CA SER A 365 -11.13 -28.63 -14.35
C SER A 365 -11.78 -27.52 -15.18
N LEU A 366 -11.35 -27.32 -16.42
CA LEU A 366 -12.05 -26.47 -17.39
C LEU A 366 -13.37 -27.11 -17.81
N GLN A 367 -13.42 -28.44 -17.94
CA GLN A 367 -14.64 -29.20 -18.14
C GLN A 367 -15.57 -29.11 -16.94
N LEU A 368 -15.05 -29.28 -15.71
CA LEU A 368 -15.82 -29.07 -14.47
C LEU A 368 -16.36 -27.62 -14.37
N PHE A 369 -15.58 -26.63 -14.79
CA PHE A 369 -16.01 -25.23 -14.83
C PHE A 369 -17.08 -24.98 -15.91
N ALA A 370 -16.98 -25.63 -17.07
CA ALA A 370 -18.00 -25.60 -18.12
C ALA A 370 -19.28 -26.33 -17.69
N ASP A 371 -19.18 -27.44 -16.97
CA ASP A 371 -20.31 -28.19 -16.42
C ASP A 371 -21.03 -27.42 -15.31
N ILE A 372 -20.29 -26.70 -14.44
CA ILE A 372 -20.86 -25.80 -13.43
C ILE A 372 -21.54 -24.58 -14.07
N LEU A 373 -20.93 -23.97 -15.09
CA LEU A 373 -21.55 -22.88 -15.86
C LEU A 373 -22.75 -23.36 -16.69
N GLY A 374 -22.79 -24.64 -17.04
CA GLY A 374 -23.93 -25.32 -17.68
C GLY A 374 -25.01 -25.82 -16.70
N GLY A 375 -24.89 -25.55 -15.40
CA GLY A 375 -25.92 -25.86 -14.39
C GLY A 375 -25.91 -27.27 -13.81
N LYS A 376 -24.84 -28.06 -14.00
CA LYS A 376 -24.72 -29.37 -13.35
C LYS A 376 -24.23 -29.24 -11.91
N SER A 377 -24.86 -29.98 -11.00
CA SER A 377 -24.42 -30.09 -9.61
C SER A 377 -23.08 -30.82 -9.48
N LEU A 378 -22.26 -30.40 -8.52
CA LEU A 378 -20.99 -31.06 -8.20
C LEU A 378 -21.24 -32.55 -7.85
N PRO A 379 -20.35 -33.48 -8.26
CA PRO A 379 -20.41 -34.86 -7.79
C PRO A 379 -20.25 -34.87 -6.27
N SER A 380 -21.10 -35.66 -5.61
CA SER A 380 -21.18 -35.83 -4.14
C SER A 380 -19.91 -36.41 -3.53
#